data_AF-A0A535ESA2-F1
#
_entry.id   AF-A0A535ESA2-F1
#
_cell.length_a   1.000
_cell.length_b   1.000
_cell.length_c   1.000
_cell.angle_alpha   90.00
_cell.angle_beta   90.00
_cell.angle_gamma   90.00
#
_symmetry.space_group_name_H-M   'P 1'
#
loop_
_entity.id
_entity.type
_entity.pdbx_description
1 polymer ?
#
loop_
_entity_poly.entity_id
_entity_poly.type
_entity_poly.pdbx_seq_one_letter_code
_entity_poly.pdbx_strand_id
1 'polypeptide(L)'
;MSRLDRRSVVVALLAAAPLSQLGHLLAYLLHYGQAAGAQQSSGVHAYFPSLLQAGATALGAALLAGLLVVALARLMIGIRNDRVPSGGVPVLPLLLLLLGVQLAVYCGQELLEFRLAGLTAPASGLILGWGLAGQLPVAALAALGLSWLTAGVVRAVQRLRVSRPVAVLPRQEQSLPPAWRPNAAPTLVQAAPAALRKRGPPNPSFP
;
A
#
# COMPACT_ATOMS: atom_id res chain seq x y z
N MET A 1 7.81 -22.32 1.51
CA MET A 1 7.52 -21.09 0.74
C MET A 1 6.13 -21.22 0.15
N SER A 2 5.23 -20.27 0.40
CA SER A 2 3.89 -20.29 -0.21
C SER A 2 4.03 -20.07 -1.73
N ARG A 3 3.36 -20.92 -2.51
CA ARG A 3 3.36 -20.82 -3.98
C ARG A 3 2.42 -19.69 -4.41
N LEU A 4 2.78 -18.97 -5.47
CA LEU A 4 1.87 -18.05 -6.13
C LEU A 4 0.74 -18.85 -6.79
N ASP A 5 -0.50 -18.38 -6.65
CA ASP A 5 -1.60 -18.94 -7.43
C ASP A 5 -1.54 -18.44 -8.88
N ARG A 6 -2.24 -19.15 -9.79
CA ARG A 6 -2.24 -18.83 -11.22
C ARG A 6 -2.71 -17.41 -11.50
N ARG A 7 -3.67 -16.89 -10.72
CA ARG A 7 -4.24 -15.55 -10.93
C ARG A 7 -3.21 -14.47 -10.60
N SER A 8 -2.49 -14.64 -9.50
CA SER A 8 -1.42 -13.76 -9.05
C SER A 8 -0.27 -13.73 -10.05
N VAL A 9 0.07 -14.89 -10.64
CA VAL A 9 1.07 -14.96 -11.72
C VAL A 9 0.62 -14.14 -12.93
N VAL A 10 -0.62 -14.34 -13.40
CA VAL A 10 -1.13 -13.57 -14.57
C VAL A 10 -1.14 -12.08 -14.30
N VAL A 11 -1.62 -11.64 -13.13
CA VAL A 11 -1.62 -10.22 -12.75
C VAL A 11 -0.20 -9.66 -12.70
N ALA A 12 0.76 -10.40 -12.12
CA ALA A 12 2.16 -9.99 -12.08
C ALA A 12 2.77 -9.87 -13.49
N LEU A 13 2.49 -10.83 -14.38
CA LEU A 13 2.96 -10.79 -15.77
C LEU A 13 2.39 -9.60 -16.55
N LEU A 14 1.09 -9.33 -16.40
CA LEU A 14 0.44 -8.18 -17.04
C LEU A 14 1.00 -6.85 -16.52
N ALA A 15 1.34 -6.77 -15.23
CA ALA A 15 1.96 -5.59 -14.65
C ALA A 15 3.44 -5.44 -15.03
N ALA A 16 4.15 -6.54 -15.29
CA ALA A 16 5.60 -6.52 -15.48
C ALA A 16 6.04 -5.72 -16.70
N ALA A 17 5.34 -5.81 -17.84
CA ALA A 17 5.69 -5.09 -19.06
C ALA A 17 5.61 -3.56 -18.93
N PRO A 18 4.52 -2.93 -18.44
CA PRO A 18 4.50 -1.49 -18.24
C PRO A 18 5.45 -1.04 -17.12
N LEU A 19 5.61 -1.85 -16.07
CA LEU A 19 6.57 -1.55 -14.99
C LEU A 19 8.02 -1.64 -15.46
N SER A 20 8.35 -2.51 -16.42
CA SER A 20 9.71 -2.62 -16.94
C SER A 20 10.15 -1.32 -17.63
N GLN A 21 9.22 -0.57 -18.22
CA GLN A 21 9.52 0.73 -18.84
C GLN A 21 9.86 1.79 -17.79
N LEU A 22 9.20 1.76 -16.62
CA LEU A 22 9.58 2.62 -15.49
C LEU A 22 10.97 2.26 -14.96
N GLY A 23 11.29 0.98 -14.84
CA GLY A 23 12.63 0.54 -14.45
C GLY A 23 13.68 0.89 -15.51
N HIS A 24 13.32 0.86 -16.79
CA HIS A 24 14.19 1.25 -17.91
C HIS A 24 14.49 2.76 -17.86
N LEU A 25 13.47 3.59 -17.64
CA LEU A 25 13.65 5.03 -17.41
C LEU A 25 14.56 5.29 -16.20
N LEU A 26 14.34 4.58 -15.09
CA LEU A 26 15.17 4.73 -13.90
C LEU A 26 16.63 4.34 -14.16
N ALA A 27 16.87 3.22 -14.86
CA ALA A 27 18.22 2.80 -15.26
C ALA A 27 18.92 3.89 -16.08
N TYR A 28 18.23 4.49 -17.05
CA TYR A 28 18.79 5.57 -17.87
C TYR A 28 19.00 6.86 -17.08
N LEU A 29 18.09 7.21 -16.17
CA LEU A 29 18.28 8.37 -15.28
C LEU A 29 19.51 8.18 -14.40
N LEU A 30 19.76 6.97 -13.90
CA LEU A 30 20.95 6.66 -13.11
C LEU A 30 22.23 6.66 -13.96
N HIS A 31 22.16 6.20 -15.22
CA HIS A 31 23.30 6.13 -16.12
C HIS A 31 23.65 7.49 -16.75
N TYR A 32 22.67 8.17 -17.33
CA TYR A 32 22.83 9.37 -18.17
C TYR A 32 22.38 10.66 -17.49
N GLY A 33 21.83 10.59 -16.27
CA GLY A 33 21.36 11.77 -15.54
C GLY A 33 20.29 12.54 -16.30
N GLN A 34 20.45 13.86 -16.40
CA GLN A 34 19.50 14.74 -17.07
C GLN A 34 19.38 14.48 -18.59
N ALA A 35 20.37 13.85 -19.20
CA ALA A 35 20.35 13.51 -20.62
C ALA A 35 19.47 12.28 -20.94
N ALA A 36 19.01 11.53 -19.92
CA ALA A 36 18.24 10.30 -20.09
C ALA A 36 17.01 10.48 -21.00
N GLY A 37 16.25 11.57 -20.81
CA GLY A 37 15.06 11.84 -21.60
C GLY A 37 15.36 12.04 -23.09
N ALA A 38 16.42 12.77 -23.42
CA ALA A 38 16.84 12.99 -24.81
C ALA A 38 17.34 11.69 -25.45
N GLN A 39 18.11 10.89 -24.70
CA GLN A 39 18.60 9.60 -25.19
C GLN A 39 17.44 8.62 -25.46
N GLN A 40 16.49 8.51 -24.54
CA GLN A 40 15.35 7.60 -24.66
C GLN A 40 14.25 8.06 -25.62
N SER A 41 14.33 9.26 -26.19
CA SER A 41 13.31 9.76 -27.12
C SER A 41 13.81 9.94 -28.55
N SER A 42 15.03 9.47 -28.84
CA SER A 42 15.67 9.66 -30.14
C SER A 42 15.98 8.34 -30.84
N GLY A 43 16.14 8.39 -32.16
CA GLY A 43 16.52 7.25 -32.98
C GLY A 43 15.61 6.03 -32.79
N VAL A 44 16.21 4.89 -32.50
CA VAL A 44 15.49 3.62 -32.27
C VAL A 44 14.60 3.64 -31.02
N HIS A 45 14.76 4.61 -30.11
CA HIS A 45 13.96 4.73 -28.89
C HIS A 45 12.76 5.68 -29.02
N ALA A 46 12.48 6.24 -30.20
CA ALA A 46 11.39 7.21 -30.37
C ALA A 46 9.99 6.67 -29.94
N TYR A 47 9.82 5.35 -29.85
CA TYR A 47 8.60 4.70 -29.35
C TYR A 47 8.42 4.80 -27.82
N PHE A 48 9.52 4.99 -27.07
CA PHE A 48 9.56 4.83 -25.62
C PHE A 48 8.62 5.80 -24.87
N PRO A 49 8.56 7.11 -25.18
CA PRO A 49 7.65 8.02 -24.47
C PRO A 49 6.19 7.59 -24.59
N SER A 50 5.77 7.13 -25.77
CA SER A 50 4.40 6.66 -26.01
C SER A 50 4.11 5.37 -25.25
N LEU A 51 5.07 4.44 -25.24
CA LEU A 51 4.94 3.17 -24.51
C LEU A 51 4.89 3.39 -22.99
N LEU A 52 5.75 4.27 -22.48
CA LEU A 52 5.77 4.66 -21.06
C LEU A 52 4.46 5.31 -20.66
N GLN A 53 3.95 6.25 -21.46
CA GLN A 53 2.66 6.90 -21.21
C GLN A 53 1.51 5.88 -21.19
N ALA A 54 1.42 5.02 -22.20
CA ALA A 54 0.38 3.99 -22.27
C ALA A 54 0.44 3.03 -21.07
N GLY A 55 1.65 2.60 -20.69
CA GLY A 55 1.88 1.76 -19.52
C GLY A 55 1.48 2.44 -18.22
N ALA A 56 1.87 3.70 -18.02
CA ALA A 56 1.50 4.49 -16.85
C ALA A 56 -0.02 4.71 -16.76
N THR A 57 -0.68 5.01 -17.87
CA THR A 57 -2.14 5.14 -17.94
C THR A 57 -2.84 3.82 -17.59
N ALA A 58 -2.39 2.69 -18.14
CA ALA A 58 -2.97 1.39 -17.85
C ALA A 58 -2.80 0.99 -16.38
N LEU A 59 -1.61 1.21 -15.80
CA LEU A 59 -1.35 0.95 -14.38
C LEU A 59 -2.18 1.87 -13.48
N GLY A 60 -2.28 3.16 -13.82
CA GLY A 60 -3.10 4.13 -13.10
C GLY A 60 -4.58 3.74 -13.10
N ALA A 61 -5.12 3.33 -14.25
CA ALA A 61 -6.50 2.86 -14.38
C ALA A 61 -6.76 1.59 -13.53
N ALA A 62 -5.85 0.62 -13.57
CA ALA A 62 -5.95 -0.61 -12.78
C ALA A 62 -5.92 -0.33 -11.26
N LEU A 63 -5.01 0.56 -10.82
CA LEU A 63 -4.92 0.99 -9.43
C LEU A 63 -6.21 1.68 -8.98
N LEU A 64 -6.71 2.63 -9.78
CA LEU A 64 -7.95 3.35 -9.49
C LEU A 64 -9.13 2.39 -9.38
N ALA A 65 -9.27 1.44 -10.30
CA ALA A 65 -10.32 0.43 -10.25
C ALA A 65 -10.24 -0.42 -8.96
N GLY A 66 -9.05 -0.86 -8.55
CA GLY A 66 -8.85 -1.59 -7.31
C GLY A 66 -9.24 -0.76 -6.07
N LEU A 67 -8.83 0.50 -6.02
CA LEU A 67 -9.18 1.42 -4.94
C LEU A 67 -10.68 1.70 -4.88
N LEU A 68 -11.35 1.84 -6.03
CA LEU A 68 -12.80 2.02 -6.10
C LEU A 68 -13.54 0.81 -5.53
N VAL A 69 -13.12 -0.42 -5.82
CA VAL A 69 -13.70 -1.63 -5.22
C VAL A 69 -13.55 -1.62 -3.70
N VAL A 70 -12.36 -1.24 -3.19
CA VAL A 70 -12.12 -1.14 -1.75
C VAL A 70 -12.97 -0.05 -1.11
N ALA A 71 -13.07 1.13 -1.74
CA ALA A 71 -13.88 2.24 -1.28
C ALA A 71 -15.38 1.90 -1.26
N LEU A 72 -15.90 1.27 -2.31
CA LEU A 72 -17.29 0.84 -2.41
C LEU A 72 -17.66 -0.15 -1.30
N ALA A 73 -16.79 -1.15 -1.05
CA ALA A 73 -17.01 -2.09 0.05
C ALA A 73 -17.02 -1.40 1.42
N ARG A 74 -16.15 -0.40 1.64
CA ARG A 74 -16.14 0.40 2.86
C ARG A 74 -17.42 1.24 3.00
N LEU A 75 -17.92 1.81 1.91
CA LEU A 75 -19.15 2.61 1.92
C LEU A 75 -20.37 1.76 2.25
N MET A 76 -20.51 0.58 1.62
CA MET A 76 -21.70 -0.26 1.77
C MET A 76 -21.77 -0.98 3.12
N ILE A 77 -20.63 -1.29 3.74
CA ILE A 77 -20.55 -2.20 4.89
C ILE A 77 -20.06 -1.44 6.15
N GLY A 78 -19.54 -0.23 5.97
CA GLY A 78 -18.94 0.58 7.01
C GLY A 78 -17.50 0.19 7.34
N ILE A 79 -16.88 0.97 8.23
CA ILE A 79 -15.53 0.72 8.76
C ILE A 79 -15.64 -0.29 9.91
N ARG A 80 -15.95 -1.55 9.61
CA ARG A 80 -15.77 -2.63 10.59
C ARG A 80 -14.37 -3.21 10.48
N ASN A 81 -13.66 -3.20 11.61
CA ASN A 81 -12.30 -3.72 11.71
C ASN A 81 -12.34 -5.21 12.05
N ASP A 82 -13.01 -5.99 11.20
CA ASP A 82 -13.06 -7.44 11.37
C ASP A 82 -11.66 -7.99 11.12
N ARG A 83 -11.21 -8.89 12.01
CA ARG A 83 -9.97 -9.67 11.86
C ARG A 83 -10.12 -10.66 10.70
N VAL A 84 -10.20 -10.15 9.47
CA VAL A 84 -10.19 -10.99 8.28
C VAL A 84 -8.78 -11.54 8.10
N PRO A 85 -8.60 -12.86 7.85
CA PRO A 85 -7.29 -13.47 7.65
C PRO A 85 -6.45 -12.72 6.61
N SER A 86 -5.12 -12.80 6.74
CA SER A 86 -4.16 -12.20 5.81
C SER A 86 -4.30 -12.81 4.41
N GLY A 87 -5.13 -12.19 3.56
CA GLY A 87 -5.40 -12.61 2.18
C GLY A 87 -4.46 -11.99 1.12
N GLY A 88 -3.25 -11.59 1.52
CA GLY A 88 -2.27 -10.99 0.61
C GLY A 88 -1.44 -12.03 -0.13
N VAL A 89 -1.03 -11.71 -1.36
CA VAL A 89 -0.09 -12.52 -2.14
C VAL A 89 1.31 -12.39 -1.50
N PRO A 90 2.10 -13.47 -1.36
CA PRO A 90 3.41 -13.40 -0.74
C PRO A 90 4.37 -12.49 -1.53
N VAL A 91 4.96 -11.52 -0.83
CA VAL A 91 5.78 -10.45 -1.45
C VAL A 91 7.04 -11.00 -2.11
N LEU A 92 7.78 -11.89 -1.44
CA LEU A 92 9.06 -12.38 -1.96
C LEU A 92 8.90 -13.16 -3.30
N PRO A 93 7.98 -14.12 -3.44
CA PRO A 93 7.70 -14.74 -4.73
C PRO A 93 7.25 -13.74 -5.81
N LEU A 94 6.45 -12.73 -5.47
CA LEU A 94 6.05 -11.67 -6.41
C LEU A 94 7.25 -10.85 -6.87
N LEU A 95 8.12 -10.44 -5.94
CA LEU A 95 9.34 -9.68 -6.24
C LEU A 95 10.22 -10.46 -7.22
N LEU A 96 10.49 -11.73 -6.93
CA LEU A 96 11.35 -12.55 -7.78
C LEU A 96 10.76 -12.74 -9.18
N LEU A 97 9.44 -12.96 -9.28
CA LEU A 97 8.73 -13.08 -10.55
C LEU A 97 8.79 -11.77 -11.35
N LEU A 98 8.42 -10.65 -10.72
CA LEU A 98 8.41 -9.33 -11.36
C LEU A 98 9.81 -8.93 -11.80
N LEU A 99 10.81 -9.06 -10.93
CA LEU A 99 12.20 -8.74 -11.23
C LEU A 99 12.72 -9.59 -12.40
N GLY A 100 12.47 -10.91 -12.38
CA GLY A 100 12.92 -11.80 -13.45
C GLY A 100 12.35 -11.41 -14.81
N VAL A 101 11.04 -11.13 -14.86
CA VAL A 101 10.36 -10.73 -16.11
C VAL A 101 10.81 -9.34 -16.56
N GLN A 102 10.86 -8.37 -15.65
CA GLN A 102 11.30 -7.02 -15.96
C GLN A 102 12.75 -6.99 -16.47
N LEU A 103 13.65 -7.75 -15.85
CA LEU A 103 15.05 -7.83 -16.28
C LEU A 103 15.17 -8.51 -17.64
N ALA A 104 14.38 -9.56 -17.91
CA ALA A 104 14.35 -10.20 -19.22
C ALA A 104 13.85 -9.25 -20.31
N VAL A 105 12.80 -8.46 -20.05
CA VAL A 105 12.32 -7.43 -20.97
C VAL A 105 13.38 -6.36 -21.19
N TYR A 106 13.98 -5.82 -20.13
CA TYR A 106 15.04 -4.83 -20.21
C TYR A 106 16.23 -5.32 -21.06
N CYS A 107 16.76 -6.50 -20.77
CA CYS A 107 17.87 -7.07 -21.53
C CYS A 107 17.48 -7.32 -23.00
N GLY A 108 16.25 -7.77 -23.24
CA GLY A 108 15.73 -7.96 -24.60
C GLY A 108 15.64 -6.66 -25.38
N GLN A 109 15.15 -5.58 -24.76
CA GLN A 109 15.09 -4.25 -25.36
C GLN A 109 16.48 -3.74 -25.71
N GLU A 110 17.40 -3.71 -24.74
CA GLU A 110 18.77 -3.23 -24.95
C GLU A 110 19.47 -4.00 -26.08
N LEU A 111 19.43 -5.33 -26.06
CA LEU A 111 20.07 -6.15 -27.11
C LEU A 111 19.45 -5.91 -28.49
N LEU A 112 18.12 -5.77 -28.56
CA LEU A 112 17.43 -5.49 -29.81
C LEU A 112 17.79 -4.09 -30.33
N GLU A 113 17.89 -3.11 -29.46
CA GLU A 113 18.21 -1.73 -29.81
C GLU A 113 19.65 -1.59 -30.31
N PHE A 114 20.64 -2.22 -29.67
CA PHE A 114 22.01 -2.30 -30.19
C PHE A 114 22.03 -2.93 -31.59
N ARG A 115 21.28 -4.03 -31.78
CA ARG A 115 21.19 -4.71 -33.07
C ARG A 115 20.56 -3.83 -34.16
N LEU A 116 19.47 -3.13 -33.84
CA LEU A 116 18.77 -2.25 -34.78
C LEU A 116 19.58 -0.99 -35.11
N ALA A 117 20.38 -0.51 -34.17
CA ALA A 117 21.31 0.60 -34.38
C ALA A 117 22.58 0.19 -35.15
N GLY A 118 22.78 -1.10 -35.45
CA GLY A 118 24.00 -1.60 -36.10
C GLY A 118 25.24 -1.50 -35.22
N LEU A 119 25.05 -1.46 -33.89
CA LEU A 119 26.11 -1.30 -32.90
C LEU A 119 26.46 -2.64 -32.25
N THR A 120 27.70 -2.76 -31.78
CA THR A 120 28.14 -3.90 -30.97
C THR A 120 27.55 -3.78 -29.57
N ALA A 121 26.88 -4.84 -29.10
CA ALA A 121 26.32 -4.87 -27.76
C ALA A 121 27.42 -4.75 -26.69
N PRO A 122 27.18 -4.00 -25.60
CA PRO A 122 28.12 -3.89 -24.49
C PRO A 122 28.24 -5.22 -23.75
N ALA A 123 29.23 -5.31 -22.86
CA ALA A 123 29.40 -6.49 -22.01
C ALA A 123 28.10 -6.81 -21.24
N SER A 124 27.70 -8.08 -21.22
CA SER A 124 26.45 -8.52 -20.60
C SER A 124 26.32 -8.12 -19.13
N GLY A 125 27.44 -8.07 -18.40
CA GLY A 125 27.49 -7.60 -17.01
C GLY A 125 27.07 -6.13 -16.85
N LEU A 126 27.33 -5.28 -17.86
CA LEU A 126 26.93 -3.87 -17.84
C LEU A 126 25.43 -3.72 -18.07
N ILE A 127 24.87 -4.46 -19.04
CA ILE A 127 23.42 -4.51 -19.27
C ILE A 127 22.70 -5.00 -18.02
N LEU A 128 23.15 -6.12 -17.45
CA LEU A 128 22.56 -6.68 -16.23
C LEU A 128 22.71 -5.75 -15.03
N GLY A 129 23.85 -5.07 -14.89
CA GLY A 129 24.11 -4.13 -13.80
C GLY A 129 23.12 -2.96 -13.80
N TRP A 130 22.98 -2.27 -14.95
CA TRP A 130 22.03 -1.17 -15.09
C TRP A 130 20.58 -1.64 -15.05
N GLY A 131 20.29 -2.80 -15.64
CA GLY A 131 18.99 -3.45 -15.54
C GLY A 131 18.60 -3.72 -14.08
N LEU A 132 19.49 -4.29 -13.26
CA LEU A 132 19.20 -4.51 -11.84
C LEU A 132 19.02 -3.20 -11.08
N ALA A 133 19.85 -2.19 -11.33
CA ALA A 133 19.76 -0.89 -10.68
C ALA A 133 18.41 -0.20 -10.91
N GLY A 134 17.88 -0.29 -12.13
CA GLY A 134 16.56 0.26 -12.47
C GLY A 134 15.38 -0.62 -12.08
N GLN A 135 15.44 -1.93 -12.36
CA GLN A 135 14.29 -2.83 -12.24
C GLN A 135 14.03 -3.27 -10.78
N LEU A 136 15.07 -3.49 -9.96
CA LEU A 136 14.90 -3.95 -8.58
C LEU A 136 14.01 -3.04 -7.71
N PRO A 137 14.23 -1.71 -7.63
CA PRO A 137 13.39 -0.84 -6.81
C PRO A 137 11.94 -0.80 -7.32
N VAL A 138 11.73 -0.82 -8.64
CA VAL A 138 10.39 -0.84 -9.26
C VAL A 138 9.68 -2.16 -8.97
N ALA A 139 10.35 -3.29 -9.13
CA ALA A 139 9.82 -4.62 -8.80
C ALA A 139 9.46 -4.74 -7.31
N ALA A 140 10.27 -4.18 -6.41
CA ALA A 140 9.99 -4.19 -4.97
C ALA A 140 8.74 -3.39 -4.60
N LEU A 141 8.63 -2.16 -5.12
CA LEU A 141 7.44 -1.32 -4.92
C LEU A 141 6.19 -1.97 -5.51
N ALA A 142 6.30 -2.57 -6.70
CA ALA A 142 5.21 -3.27 -7.34
C ALA A 142 4.77 -4.52 -6.55
N ALA A 143 5.71 -5.32 -6.04
CA ALA A 143 5.40 -6.50 -5.25
C ALA A 143 4.66 -6.14 -3.96
N LEU A 144 5.11 -5.10 -3.26
CA LEU A 144 4.44 -4.56 -2.07
C LEU A 144 3.05 -4.02 -2.40
N GLY A 145 2.95 -3.19 -3.44
CA GLY A 145 1.70 -2.58 -3.90
C GLY A 145 0.66 -3.62 -4.31
N LEU A 146 1.05 -4.61 -5.11
CA LEU A 146 0.18 -5.72 -5.53
C LEU A 146 -0.24 -6.59 -4.36
N SER A 147 0.68 -6.93 -3.44
CA SER A 147 0.34 -7.69 -2.24
C SER A 147 -0.70 -6.97 -1.39
N TRP A 148 -0.49 -5.68 -1.14
CA TRP A 148 -1.39 -4.82 -0.38
C TRP A 148 -2.75 -4.66 -1.06
N LEU A 149 -2.75 -4.32 -2.35
CA LEU A 149 -3.99 -4.09 -3.11
C LEU A 149 -4.81 -5.37 -3.21
N THR A 150 -4.17 -6.51 -3.48
CA THR A 150 -4.86 -7.80 -3.54
C THR A 150 -5.49 -8.14 -2.20
N ALA A 151 -4.77 -7.95 -1.09
CA ALA A 151 -5.34 -8.14 0.25
C ALA A 151 -6.54 -7.19 0.50
N GLY A 152 -6.46 -5.95 0.03
CA GLY A 152 -7.57 -4.99 0.09
C GLY A 152 -8.79 -5.45 -0.70
N VAL A 153 -8.60 -5.81 -1.97
CA VAL A 153 -9.66 -6.23 -2.89
C VAL A 153 -10.29 -7.56 -2.46
N VAL A 154 -9.50 -8.56 -2.07
CA VAL A 154 -10.02 -9.84 -1.58
C VAL A 154 -10.93 -9.62 -0.37
N ARG A 155 -10.49 -8.81 0.61
CA ARG A 155 -11.30 -8.46 1.78
C ARG A 155 -12.57 -7.72 1.36
N ALA A 156 -12.47 -6.74 0.46
CA ALA A 156 -13.61 -5.98 -0.04
C ALA A 156 -14.65 -6.89 -0.72
N VAL A 157 -14.22 -7.77 -1.62
CA VAL A 157 -15.09 -8.70 -2.34
C VAL A 157 -15.72 -9.73 -1.40
N GLN A 158 -14.96 -10.30 -0.47
CA GLN A 158 -15.50 -11.23 0.52
C GLN A 158 -16.59 -10.57 1.36
N ARG A 159 -16.35 -9.33 1.83
CA ARG A 159 -17.34 -8.55 2.58
C ARG A 159 -18.60 -8.29 1.75
N LEU A 160 -18.46 -7.87 0.49
CA LEU A 160 -19.60 -7.66 -0.40
C LEU A 160 -20.41 -8.95 -0.67
N ARG A 161 -19.75 -10.11 -0.75
CA ARG A 161 -20.42 -11.41 -0.95
C ARG A 161 -21.22 -11.88 0.25
N VAL A 162 -20.71 -11.68 1.47
CA VAL A 162 -21.39 -12.13 2.70
C VAL A 162 -22.39 -11.10 3.23
N SER A 163 -22.30 -9.85 2.77
CA SER A 163 -23.27 -8.82 3.11
C SER A 163 -24.58 -9.12 2.42
N ARG A 164 -25.60 -9.43 3.21
CA ARG A 164 -26.99 -9.34 2.73
C ARG A 164 -27.26 -7.87 2.37
N PRO A 165 -28.11 -7.57 1.36
CA PRO A 165 -28.51 -6.20 1.10
C PRO A 165 -28.97 -5.60 2.41
N VAL A 166 -28.38 -4.46 2.78
CA VAL A 166 -28.76 -3.71 3.94
C VAL A 166 -30.22 -3.32 3.71
N ALA A 167 -31.15 -4.09 4.27
CA ALA A 167 -32.42 -3.52 4.69
C ALA A 167 -32.01 -2.33 5.53
N VAL A 168 -32.39 -1.12 5.11
CA VAL A 168 -32.17 0.12 5.85
C VAL A 168 -32.78 -0.12 7.22
N LEU A 169 -31.95 -0.58 8.17
CA LEU A 169 -32.39 -0.73 9.54
C LEU A 169 -32.71 0.70 9.96
N PRO A 170 -33.95 0.99 10.37
CA PRO A 170 -34.30 2.33 10.81
C PRO A 170 -33.26 2.73 11.84
N ARG A 171 -32.68 3.92 11.63
CA ARG A 171 -31.72 4.52 12.53
C ARG A 171 -32.40 4.57 13.90
N GLN A 172 -32.13 3.59 14.75
CA GLN A 172 -32.53 3.67 16.13
C GLN A 172 -31.71 4.82 16.68
N GLU A 173 -32.37 5.96 16.89
CA GLU A 173 -31.85 7.04 17.70
C GLU A 173 -31.60 6.46 19.09
N GLN A 174 -30.41 5.88 19.27
CA GLN A 174 -29.89 5.64 20.59
C GLN A 174 -29.75 7.03 21.19
N SER A 175 -30.71 7.40 22.03
CA SER A 175 -30.62 8.54 22.92
C SER A 175 -29.35 8.34 23.75
N LEU A 176 -28.24 8.91 23.27
CA LEU A 176 -26.98 8.92 23.99
C LEU A 176 -27.28 9.62 25.33
N PRO A 177 -26.97 8.99 26.48
CA PRO A 177 -27.08 9.69 27.74
C PRO A 177 -26.20 10.95 27.65
N PRO A 178 -26.64 12.09 28.20
CA PRO A 178 -25.88 13.34 28.12
C PRO A 178 -24.46 13.08 28.63
N ALA A 179 -23.47 13.39 27.79
CA ALA A 179 -22.05 13.09 28.01
C ALA A 179 -21.45 13.79 29.24
N TRP A 180 -22.23 14.65 29.90
CA TRP A 180 -21.83 15.38 31.07
C TRP A 180 -23.04 15.57 31.99
N ARG A 181 -22.96 14.98 33.18
CA ARG A 181 -23.79 15.38 34.33
C ARG A 181 -22.87 16.21 35.22
N PRO A 182 -23.13 17.53 35.41
CA PRO A 182 -22.43 18.24 36.47
C PRO A 182 -22.73 17.51 37.77
N ASN A 183 -21.67 17.08 38.49
CA ASN A 183 -21.82 16.67 39.87
C ASN A 183 -22.34 17.89 40.63
N ALA A 184 -23.65 17.93 40.89
CA ALA A 184 -24.19 18.80 41.92
C ALA A 184 -23.59 18.29 43.23
N ALA A 185 -22.47 18.88 43.63
CA ALA A 185 -21.92 18.67 44.95
C ALA A 185 -23.05 18.93 45.96
N PRO A 186 -23.32 18.01 46.90
CA PRO A 186 -24.33 18.27 47.91
C PRO A 186 -23.90 19.52 48.66
N THR A 187 -24.75 20.54 48.60
CA THR A 187 -24.63 21.77 49.38
C THR A 187 -24.41 21.37 50.84
N LEU A 188 -23.22 21.68 51.38
CA LEU A 188 -22.90 21.47 52.79
C LEU A 188 -23.86 22.33 53.62
N VAL A 189 -24.97 21.71 54.03
CA VAL A 189 -25.84 22.26 55.07
C VAL A 189 -25.01 22.30 56.34
N GLN A 190 -24.77 23.51 56.83
CA GLN A 190 -24.16 23.77 58.12
C GLN A 190 -24.87 22.98 59.22
N ALA A 191 -24.16 22.05 59.84
CA ALA A 191 -24.48 21.55 61.16
C ALA A 191 -23.17 21.24 61.90
N ALA A 192 -22.67 22.24 62.62
CA ALA A 192 -21.92 22.00 63.84
C ALA A 192 -22.92 22.10 65.01
N PRO A 193 -22.64 21.63 66.25
CA PRO A 193 -21.58 20.73 66.73
C PRO A 193 -22.12 19.63 67.70
N ALA A 194 -21.47 18.47 67.85
CA ALA A 194 -21.48 17.66 69.11
C ALA A 194 -20.78 16.29 68.92
N ALA A 195 -19.44 16.23 68.90
CA ALA A 195 -18.76 14.94 69.14
C ALA A 195 -17.27 15.02 69.47
N LEU A 196 -16.60 16.17 69.34
CA LEU A 196 -15.17 16.31 69.66
C LEU A 196 -14.96 16.92 71.05
N ARG A 197 -15.47 16.21 72.06
CA ARG A 197 -14.96 16.32 73.44
C ARG A 197 -14.31 14.98 73.78
N LYS A 198 -13.13 15.05 74.40
CA LYS A 198 -12.25 13.95 74.88
C LYS A 198 -11.19 13.43 73.90
N ARG A 199 -10.18 14.26 73.63
CA ARG A 199 -8.78 13.88 73.91
C ARG A 199 -8.06 15.12 74.45
N GLY A 200 -7.71 15.08 75.74
CA GLY A 200 -6.84 16.09 76.34
C GLY A 200 -5.38 15.85 75.93
N PRO A 201 -4.51 16.86 76.03
CA PRO A 201 -3.11 16.75 75.68
C PRO A 201 -2.34 15.83 76.65
N PRO A 202 -1.30 15.12 76.17
CA PRO A 202 -0.46 14.27 77.01
C PRO A 202 0.38 15.10 77.99
N ASN A 203 0.57 14.55 79.20
CA ASN A 203 1.29 15.20 80.30
C ASN A 203 2.81 14.92 80.19
N PRO A 204 3.68 15.94 80.16
CA PRO A 204 5.13 15.74 80.20
C PRO A 204 5.60 15.64 81.65
N SER A 205 5.93 14.42 82.10
CA SER A 205 6.74 14.21 83.30
C SER A 205 8.16 13.83 82.88
N PHE A 206 9.11 14.74 83.12
CA PHE A 206 10.54 14.49 83.10
C PHE A 206 11.00 14.03 84.50
N PRO A 207 12.04 13.19 84.63
CA PRO A 207 12.87 13.13 85.81
C PRO A 207 13.86 14.30 85.90
#